data_AF-A0A522R5Q5-F1
#
_entry.id   AF-A0A522R5Q5-F1
#
_cell.length_a   1.000
_cell.length_b   1.000
_cell.length_c   1.000
_cell.angle_alpha   90.00
_cell.angle_beta   90.00
_cell.angle_gamma   90.00
#
_symmetry.space_group_name_H-M   'P 1'
#
loop_
_entity.id
_entity.type
_entity.pdbx_description
1 polymer ?
#
loop_
_entity_poly.entity_id
_entity_poly.type
_entity_poly.pdbx_seq_one_letter_code
_entity_poly.pdbx_strand_id
1 'polypeptide(L)'
;MADASLLLFAPVAESGDPLLTAVNHYVFSYDAYGELPEDLDEKQDAAASERLLYRPQSILENWCVPATSMEGAQAALRLLLREMEQGYCEPLQLSLLKAALGYFEGRPIQ
;
A
#
# COMPACT_ATOMS: atom_id res chain seq x y z
N MET A 1 -23.46 -25.33 20.67
CA MET A 1 -22.18 -25.31 19.95
C MET A 1 -22.02 -23.93 19.41
N ALA A 2 -21.25 -23.10 20.11
CA ALA A 2 -20.98 -21.73 19.68
C ALA A 2 -19.70 -21.74 18.84
N ASP A 3 -19.71 -20.84 17.87
CA ASP A 3 -18.55 -20.23 17.23
C ASP A 3 -17.90 -20.99 16.05
N ALA A 4 -18.16 -20.45 14.85
CA ALA A 4 -17.23 -20.45 13.75
C ALA A 4 -17.62 -19.35 12.77
N SER A 5 -16.83 -18.27 12.79
CA SER A 5 -16.44 -17.55 11.58
C SER A 5 -17.48 -16.61 10.97
N LEU A 6 -18.14 -15.81 11.82
CA LEU A 6 -18.32 -14.40 11.46
C LEU A 6 -16.99 -13.70 11.74
N LEU A 7 -16.04 -13.79 10.79
CA LEU A 7 -15.02 -12.75 10.63
C LEU A 7 -15.75 -11.51 10.10
N LEU A 8 -16.55 -10.93 10.99
CA LEU A 8 -16.96 -9.55 10.94
C LEU A 8 -15.68 -8.76 10.71
N PHE A 9 -15.64 -8.09 9.56
CA PHE A 9 -14.87 -6.87 9.39
C PHE A 9 -15.04 -6.06 10.67
N ALA A 10 -14.09 -6.17 11.59
CA ALA A 10 -13.99 -5.23 12.68
C ALA A 10 -13.77 -3.88 12.00
N PRO A 11 -14.61 -2.87 12.26
CA PRO A 11 -14.30 -1.54 11.79
C PRO A 11 -13.13 -1.10 12.67
N VAL A 12 -11.90 -1.27 12.15
CA VAL A 12 -10.76 -0.55 12.71
C VAL A 12 -10.96 0.90 12.32
N ALA A 13 -11.80 1.57 13.10
CA ALA A 13 -11.67 2.99 13.33
C ALA A 13 -10.47 3.19 14.25
N GLU A 14 -9.25 2.97 13.74
CA GLU A 14 -8.10 3.67 14.29
C GLU A 14 -7.96 4.97 13.53
N SER A 15 -7.75 6.04 14.28
CA SER A 15 -7.22 7.32 13.83
C SER A 15 -5.78 7.15 13.29
N GLY A 16 -5.59 6.25 12.33
CA GLY A 16 -4.33 5.92 11.70
C GLY A 16 -4.19 6.67 10.37
N ASP A 17 -2.95 6.98 10.00
CA ASP A 17 -2.65 7.62 8.72
C ASP A 17 -3.13 6.72 7.55
N PRO A 18 -4.05 7.19 6.69
CA PRO A 18 -4.55 6.40 5.56
C PRO A 18 -3.44 5.98 4.58
N LEU A 19 -2.44 6.84 4.37
CA LEU A 19 -1.29 6.54 3.53
C LEU A 19 -0.44 5.44 4.17
N LEU A 20 -0.21 5.50 5.48
CA LEU A 20 0.51 4.45 6.20
C LEU A 20 -0.17 3.09 6.03
N THR A 21 -1.50 3.08 6.12
CA THR A 21 -2.30 1.87 5.91
C THR A 21 -2.13 1.33 4.48
N ALA A 22 -2.19 2.20 3.47
CA ALA A 22 -2.00 1.81 2.07
C ALA A 22 -0.57 1.30 1.78
N VAL A 23 0.46 1.95 2.33
CA VAL A 23 1.86 1.52 2.21
C VAL A 23 2.05 0.14 2.84
N ASN A 24 1.55 -0.07 4.05
CA ASN A 24 1.65 -1.37 4.73
C ASN A 24 0.93 -2.47 3.94
N HIS A 25 -0.23 -2.16 3.36
CA HIS A 25 -0.96 -3.10 2.52
C HIS A 25 -0.20 -3.47 1.23
N TYR A 26 0.43 -2.49 0.57
CA TYR A 26 1.28 -2.74 -0.59
C TYR A 26 2.45 -3.66 -0.25
N VAL A 27 3.21 -3.34 0.80
CA VAL A 27 4.37 -4.14 1.23
C VAL A 27 3.94 -5.57 1.58
N PHE A 28 2.89 -5.71 2.39
CA PHE A 28 2.35 -7.02 2.75
C PHE A 28 1.91 -7.83 1.53
N SER A 29 1.23 -7.19 0.57
CA SER A 29 0.73 -7.88 -0.61
C SER A 29 1.85 -8.30 -1.56
N TYR A 30 2.89 -7.47 -1.71
CA TYR A 30 4.09 -7.80 -2.47
C TYR A 30 4.81 -9.01 -1.88
N ASP A 31 5.02 -9.02 -0.57
CA ASP A 31 5.66 -10.15 0.12
C ASP A 31 4.78 -11.41 0.00
N ALA A 32 3.46 -11.28 0.14
CA ALA A 32 2.53 -12.41 -0.03
C ALA A 32 2.51 -12.97 -1.46
N TYR A 33 2.83 -12.16 -2.47
CA TYR A 33 3.00 -12.64 -3.85
C TYR A 33 4.26 -13.50 -3.99
N GLY A 34 5.37 -13.10 -3.34
CA GLY A 34 6.62 -13.85 -3.34
C GLY A 34 6.55 -15.22 -2.64
N GLU A 35 5.55 -15.42 -1.77
CA GLU A 35 5.30 -16.68 -1.04
C GLU A 35 4.31 -17.61 -1.75
N LEU A 36 3.84 -17.27 -2.95
CA LEU A 36 2.94 -18.12 -3.71
C LEU A 36 3.64 -19.38 -4.24
N PRO A 37 2.90 -20.50 -4.41
CA PRO A 37 3.45 -21.69 -5.06
C PRO A 37 3.96 -21.39 -6.48
N GLU A 38 5.04 -22.02 -6.90
CA GLU A 38 5.60 -21.85 -8.26
C GLU A 38 4.78 -22.59 -9.34
N ASP A 39 3.87 -23.48 -8.96
CA ASP A 39 3.10 -24.36 -9.86
C ASP A 39 1.69 -23.84 -10.18
N LEU A 40 1.44 -22.53 -9.99
CA LEU A 40 0.19 -21.90 -10.37
C LEU A 40 -0.03 -21.99 -11.88
N ASP A 41 -1.27 -22.26 -12.28
CA ASP A 41 -1.66 -22.12 -13.68
C ASP A 41 -1.73 -20.62 -14.08
N GLU A 42 -1.74 -20.35 -15.39
CA GLU A 42 -1.75 -18.99 -15.93
C GLU A 42 -2.90 -18.13 -15.38
N LYS A 43 -4.08 -18.73 -15.16
CA LYS A 43 -5.25 -18.01 -14.65
C LYS A 43 -5.11 -17.68 -13.16
N GLN A 44 -4.54 -18.59 -12.39
CA GLN A 44 -4.26 -18.40 -10.97
C GLN A 44 -3.17 -17.35 -10.77
N ASP A 45 -2.09 -17.41 -11.54
CA ASP A 45 -1.01 -16.42 -11.51
C ASP A 45 -1.51 -15.03 -11.88
N ALA A 46 -2.29 -14.90 -12.97
CA ALA A 46 -2.89 -13.62 -13.35
C ALA A 46 -3.83 -13.06 -12.27
N ALA A 47 -4.66 -13.91 -11.65
CA ALA A 47 -5.55 -13.48 -10.58
C ALA A 47 -4.78 -13.07 -9.30
N ALA A 48 -3.67 -13.75 -9.01
CA ALA A 48 -2.78 -13.40 -7.91
C ALA A 48 -2.06 -12.06 -8.16
N SER A 49 -1.49 -11.87 -9.35
CA SER A 49 -0.84 -10.63 -9.78
C SER A 49 -1.78 -9.42 -9.68
N GLU A 50 -3.00 -9.56 -10.20
CA GLU A 50 -4.02 -8.51 -10.12
C GLU A 50 -4.33 -8.12 -8.66
N ARG A 51 -4.50 -9.13 -7.78
CA ARG A 51 -4.90 -8.92 -6.40
C ARG A 51 -3.78 -8.38 -5.51
N LEU A 52 -2.55 -8.88 -5.69
CA LEU A 52 -1.45 -8.68 -4.76
C LEU A 52 -0.42 -7.65 -5.24
N LEU A 53 -0.32 -7.41 -6.54
CA LEU A 53 0.60 -6.43 -7.11
C LEU A 53 -0.19 -5.23 -7.64
N TYR A 54 -1.06 -5.47 -8.62
CA TYR A 54 -1.66 -4.38 -9.41
C TYR A 54 -2.61 -3.50 -8.60
N ARG A 55 -3.56 -4.09 -7.86
CA ARG A 55 -4.51 -3.31 -7.04
C ARG A 55 -3.85 -2.51 -5.93
N PRO A 56 -2.97 -3.08 -5.09
CA PRO A 56 -2.27 -2.31 -4.05
C PRO A 56 -1.42 -1.19 -4.64
N GLN A 57 -0.71 -1.45 -5.74
CA GLN A 57 0.08 -0.44 -6.44
C GLN A 57 -0.81 0.70 -6.95
N SER A 58 -1.91 0.37 -7.64
CA SER A 58 -2.84 1.36 -8.19
C SER A 58 -3.42 2.30 -7.14
N ILE A 59 -3.61 1.85 -5.89
CA ILE A 59 -4.06 2.72 -4.79
C ILE A 59 -3.02 3.81 -4.50
N LEU A 60 -1.75 3.43 -4.42
CA LEU A 60 -0.65 4.37 -4.12
C LEU A 60 -0.30 5.25 -5.32
N GLU A 61 -0.39 4.74 -6.54
CA GLU A 61 -0.19 5.51 -7.77
C GLU A 61 -1.20 6.65 -7.90
N ASN A 62 -2.47 6.40 -7.55
CA ASN A 62 -3.54 7.39 -7.61
C ASN A 62 -3.65 8.22 -6.31
N TRP A 63 -2.70 8.08 -5.39
CA TRP A 63 -2.74 8.80 -4.12
C TRP A 63 -2.50 10.30 -4.32
N CYS A 64 -3.43 11.13 -3.84
CA CYS A 64 -3.41 12.57 -4.10
C CYS A 64 -3.49 13.45 -2.84
N VAL A 65 -3.58 12.86 -1.66
CA VAL A 65 -3.66 13.59 -0.39
C VAL A 65 -2.35 13.52 0.40
N PRO A 66 -2.01 14.55 1.20
CA PRO A 66 -0.86 14.49 2.11
C PRO A 66 -0.96 13.33 3.11
N ALA A 67 0.19 12.87 3.62
CA ALA A 67 0.21 12.05 4.82
C ALA A 67 -0.33 12.86 6.01
N THR A 68 -0.94 12.17 6.99
CA THR A 68 -1.54 12.81 8.17
C THR A 68 -0.72 12.57 9.45
N SER A 69 0.34 11.77 9.38
CA SER A 69 1.27 11.54 10.48
C SER A 69 2.73 11.50 10.01
N MET A 70 3.66 11.66 10.96
CA MET A 70 5.10 11.52 10.73
C MET A 70 5.43 10.11 10.23
N GLU A 71 4.80 9.11 10.82
CA GLU A 71 4.99 7.70 10.50
C GLU A 71 4.55 7.41 9.06
N GLY A 72 3.41 7.93 8.61
CA GLY A 72 2.95 7.79 7.23
C GLY A 72 3.87 8.49 6.23
N ALA A 73 4.32 9.72 6.53
CA ALA A 73 5.28 10.44 5.69
C ALA A 73 6.62 9.67 5.57
N GLN A 74 7.14 9.15 6.68
CA GLN A 74 8.37 8.35 6.67
C GLN A 74 8.20 7.02 5.93
N ALA A 75 7.05 6.34 6.08
CA ALA A 75 6.77 5.10 5.38
C ALA A 75 6.74 5.32 3.85
N ALA A 76 6.11 6.40 3.39
CA ALA A 76 6.10 6.78 1.97
C ALA A 76 7.52 7.03 1.42
N LEU A 77 8.37 7.74 2.17
CA LEU A 77 9.77 7.98 1.76
C LEU A 77 10.60 6.69 1.73
N ARG A 78 10.41 5.78 2.70
CA ARG A 78 11.11 4.49 2.71
C ARG A 78 10.69 3.61 1.53
N LEU A 79 9.39 3.56 1.23
CA LEU A 79 8.90 2.83 0.07
C LEU A 79 9.43 3.44 -1.23
N LEU A 80 9.41 4.76 -1.37
CA LEU A 80 9.99 5.47 -2.51
C LEU A 80 11.45 5.07 -2.75
N LEU A 81 12.29 5.08 -1.71
CA LEU A 81 13.70 4.70 -1.82
C LEU A 81 13.85 3.25 -2.29
N ARG A 82 13.08 2.31 -1.72
CA ARG A 82 13.06 0.90 -2.14
C ARG A 82 12.74 0.77 -3.63
N GLU A 83 11.69 1.44 -4.10
CA GLU A 83 11.24 1.34 -5.50
C GLU A 83 12.25 1.95 -6.48
N MET A 84 12.91 3.04 -6.08
CA MET A 84 13.99 3.66 -6.88
C MET A 84 15.20 2.73 -7.02
N GLU A 85 15.58 2.00 -5.97
CA GLU A 85 16.68 1.02 -6.01
C GLU A 85 16.36 -0.17 -6.93
N GLN A 86 15.08 -0.52 -7.08
CA GLN A 86 14.62 -1.59 -7.98
C GLN A 86 14.49 -1.15 -9.45
N GLY A 87 14.72 0.14 -9.75
CA GLY A 87 14.70 0.67 -11.11
C GLY A 87 13.29 0.97 -11.66
N TYR A 88 12.25 0.90 -10.84
CA TYR A 88 10.91 1.35 -11.21
C TYR A 88 10.83 2.89 -11.21
N CYS A 89 10.07 3.48 -12.15
CA CYS A 89 9.81 4.92 -12.21
C CYS A 89 8.42 5.25 -12.77
N GLU A 90 7.75 6.24 -12.14
CA GLU A 90 6.42 6.87 -12.29
C GLU A 90 5.25 6.00 -12.78
N PRO A 91 4.08 6.00 -12.10
CA PRO A 91 3.55 7.11 -11.27
C PRO A 91 3.68 6.98 -9.74
N LEU A 92 4.03 5.80 -9.22
CA LEU A 92 4.07 5.52 -7.78
C LEU A 92 4.99 6.47 -6.99
N GLN A 93 6.22 6.66 -7.47
CA GLN A 93 7.26 7.44 -6.78
C GLN A 93 6.82 8.89 -6.56
N LEU A 94 6.19 9.50 -7.56
CA LEU A 94 5.73 10.88 -7.51
C LEU A 94 4.60 11.05 -6.48
N SER A 95 3.66 10.12 -6.43
CA SER A 95 2.54 10.15 -5.49
C SER A 95 3.02 10.01 -4.04
N LEU A 96 3.95 9.08 -3.76
CA LEU A 96 4.57 8.92 -2.44
C LEU A 96 5.35 10.16 -2.00
N LEU A 97 6.13 10.75 -2.92
CA LEU A 97 6.89 11.96 -2.64
C LEU A 97 5.97 13.15 -2.34
N LYS A 98 4.91 13.36 -3.14
CA LYS A 98 3.92 14.42 -2.92
C LYS A 98 3.21 14.27 -1.58
N ALA A 99 2.83 13.04 -1.21
CA ALA A 99 2.15 12.79 0.05
C ALA A 99 3.04 13.09 1.26
N ALA A 100 4.31 12.68 1.22
CA ALA A 100 5.28 12.99 2.27
C ALA A 100 5.60 14.49 2.35
N LEU A 101 5.85 15.15 1.20
CA LEU A 101 6.09 16.59 1.16
C LEU A 101 4.90 17.38 1.70
N GLY A 102 3.67 16.99 1.36
CA GLY A 102 2.46 17.63 1.87
C GLY A 102 2.39 17.65 3.40
N TYR A 103 2.80 16.57 4.07
CA TYR A 103 2.89 16.52 5.53
C TYR A 103 3.93 17.49 6.08
N PHE A 104 5.15 17.48 5.54
CA PHE A 104 6.23 18.35 6.03
C PHE A 104 6.01 19.83 5.75
N GLU A 105 5.29 20.17 4.68
CA GLU A 105 4.88 21.53 4.36
C GLU A 105 3.65 22.01 5.16
N GLY A 106 3.02 21.12 5.94
CA GLY A 106 1.82 21.44 6.70
C GLY A 106 0.59 21.70 5.81
N ARG A 107 0.52 21.07 4.63
CA ARG A 107 -0.63 21.22 3.74
C ARG A 107 -1.88 20.62 4.40
N PRO A 108 -3.02 21.34 4.36
CA PRO A 108 -4.26 20.80 4.90
C PRO A 108 -4.73 19.59 4.08
N ILE A 109 -5.41 18.66 4.75
CA ILE A 109 -6.16 17.56 4.10
C ILE A 109 -7.24 18.22 3.22
N GLN A 110 -7.19 17.99 1.91
CA GLN A 110 -8.14 18.53 0.94
C GLN A 110 -9.34 17.60 0.74
#